data_AF-M7T188-F1
#
_entry.id   AF-M7T188-F1
#
_cell.length_a   1.000
_cell.length_b   1.000
_cell.length_c   1.000
_cell.angle_alpha   90.00
_cell.angle_beta   90.00
_cell.angle_gamma   90.00
#
_symmetry.space_group_name_H-M   'P 1'
#
loop_
_entity.id
_entity.type
_entity.pdbx_description
1 polymer ?
#
loop_
_entity_poly.entity_id
_entity_poly.type
_entity_poly.pdbx_seq_one_letter_code
_entity_poly.pdbx_strand_id
1 'polypeptide(L)'
;MADPSGRSAPGEINSLLIWQQPHPMYFAEVEYRSFPNDTTLKAWDAILIATADFMSSYAWFNETTGVYDLGPPMYPASENTNPNATVNPAFELAYWRFGLDVAIRWKERQSLEVPAEWIQVRDNLAPLPVADDAYAIYEGIPNMWKNTTVQDHPALSAIYGLLPPPSSGPPLNLTIVQNTADKIRDLWDLNDCWGWDFPMLASK
;
A
#
# COMPACT_ATOMS: atom_id res chain seq x y z
N MET A 1 2.25 16.00 5.02
CA MET A 1 2.77 16.56 3.75
C MET A 1 3.82 17.63 4.02
N ALA A 2 4.85 17.71 3.19
CA ALA A 2 5.87 18.78 3.25
C ALA A 2 5.80 19.67 2.00
N ASP A 3 6.20 20.94 2.13
CA ASP A 3 6.35 21.84 0.99
C ASP A 3 7.67 21.57 0.23
N PRO A 4 7.94 22.21 -0.93
CA PRO A 4 9.19 22.03 -1.67
C PRO A 4 10.47 22.40 -0.89
N SER A 5 10.36 23.09 0.26
CA SER A 5 11.49 23.36 1.16
C SER A 5 11.80 22.20 2.11
N GLY A 6 10.99 21.13 2.08
CA GLY A 6 11.07 19.99 2.99
C GLY A 6 10.48 20.27 4.38
N ARG A 7 9.85 21.44 4.58
CA ARG A 7 9.17 21.74 5.84
C ARG A 7 7.84 21.00 5.90
N SER A 8 7.68 20.18 6.93
CA SER A 8 6.43 19.46 7.17
C SER A 8 5.33 20.45 7.58
N ALA A 9 4.14 20.28 7.00
CA ALA A 9 2.93 20.93 7.48
C ALA A 9 2.64 20.49 8.93
N PRO A 10 1.94 21.30 9.74
CA PRO A 10 1.58 20.93 11.11
C PRO A 10 0.95 19.54 11.17
N GLY A 11 1.44 18.69 12.08
CA GLY A 11 0.99 17.31 12.27
C GLY A 11 2.17 16.35 12.44
N GLU A 12 2.19 15.61 13.55
CA GLU A 12 3.34 14.77 13.96
C GLU A 12 3.52 13.52 13.08
N ILE A 13 2.46 13.04 12.45
CA ILE A 13 2.44 11.78 11.69
C ILE A 13 2.77 11.96 10.19
N ASN A 14 2.64 13.19 9.69
CA ASN A 14 2.59 13.54 8.27
C ASN A 14 3.81 13.14 7.44
N SER A 15 4.98 13.06 8.07
CA SER A 15 6.24 12.69 7.41
C SER A 15 6.51 11.18 7.47
N LEU A 16 5.67 10.43 8.19
CA LEU A 16 5.84 9.00 8.47
C LEU A 16 4.81 8.14 7.73
N LEU A 17 3.83 8.75 7.06
CA LEU A 17 2.90 8.06 6.16
C LEU A 17 3.58 7.85 4.81
N ILE A 18 3.52 6.63 4.28
CA ILE A 18 4.05 6.28 2.95
C ILE A 18 2.99 5.66 2.04
N TRP A 19 1.81 5.34 2.55
CA TRP A 19 0.77 4.63 1.81
C TRP A 19 0.28 5.41 0.58
N GLN A 20 0.48 6.74 0.57
CA GLN A 20 0.15 7.59 -0.57
C GLN A 20 1.14 7.50 -1.74
N GLN A 21 2.30 6.87 -1.57
CA GLN A 21 3.35 6.84 -2.59
C GLN A 21 2.89 6.18 -3.90
N PRO A 22 2.11 5.08 -3.88
CA PRO A 22 1.59 4.50 -5.12
C PRO A 22 0.41 5.25 -5.77
N HIS A 23 -0.14 6.32 -5.18
CA HIS A 23 -1.29 7.06 -5.77
C HIS A 23 -1.08 7.49 -7.23
N PRO A 24 0.08 8.03 -7.65
CA PRO A 24 0.31 8.40 -9.04
C PRO A 24 0.14 7.21 -10.00
N MET A 25 0.47 5.99 -9.56
CA MET A 25 0.30 4.78 -10.37
C MET A 25 -1.18 4.51 -10.64
N TYR A 26 -2.03 4.67 -9.62
CA TYR A 26 -3.47 4.50 -9.77
C TYR A 26 -4.07 5.56 -10.71
N PHE A 27 -3.71 6.84 -10.53
CA PHE A 27 -4.19 7.92 -11.38
C PHE A 27 -3.74 7.78 -12.83
N ALA A 28 -2.49 7.37 -13.05
CA ALA A 28 -1.97 7.10 -14.38
C ALA A 28 -2.75 5.97 -15.08
N GLU A 29 -3.04 4.86 -14.39
CA GLU A 29 -3.88 3.78 -14.96
C GLU A 29 -5.30 4.27 -15.31
N VAL A 30 -5.90 5.13 -14.48
CA VAL A 30 -7.24 5.70 -14.75
C VAL A 30 -7.22 6.58 -16.01
N GLU A 31 -6.22 7.44 -16.17
CA GLU A 31 -6.09 8.29 -17.36
C GLU A 31 -5.78 7.44 -18.60
N TYR A 32 -4.82 6.52 -18.51
CA TYR A 32 -4.45 5.66 -19.63
C TYR A 32 -5.61 4.79 -20.11
N ARG A 33 -6.46 4.30 -19.20
CA ARG A 33 -7.69 3.58 -19.58
C ARG A 33 -8.64 4.44 -20.42
N SER A 34 -8.66 5.75 -20.18
CA SER A 34 -9.48 6.70 -20.94
C SER A 34 -8.80 7.12 -22.25
N PHE A 35 -7.46 7.19 -22.25
CA PHE A 35 -6.63 7.66 -23.36
C PHE A 35 -5.38 6.77 -23.54
N PRO A 36 -5.51 5.56 -24.13
CA PRO A 36 -4.41 4.61 -24.21
C PRO A 36 -3.45 4.96 -25.36
N ASN A 37 -2.68 6.03 -25.22
CA ASN A 37 -1.79 6.55 -26.26
C ASN A 37 -0.45 7.04 -25.70
N ASP A 38 0.50 7.28 -26.60
CA ASP A 38 1.86 7.74 -26.28
C ASP A 38 1.92 9.09 -25.58
N THR A 39 0.94 9.97 -25.80
CA THR A 39 0.89 11.28 -25.14
C THR A 39 0.64 11.09 -23.64
N THR A 40 -0.32 10.26 -23.27
CA THR A 40 -0.58 9.91 -21.86
C THR A 40 0.60 9.14 -21.27
N LEU A 41 1.21 8.21 -22.02
CA LEU A 41 2.41 7.50 -21.54
C LEU A 41 3.56 8.45 -21.16
N LYS A 42 3.88 9.39 -22.06
CA LYS A 42 4.96 10.36 -21.84
C LYS A 42 4.64 11.38 -20.75
N ALA A 43 3.37 11.72 -20.56
CA ALA A 43 2.95 12.71 -19.56
C ALA A 43 3.22 12.25 -18.11
N TRP A 44 3.11 10.94 -17.85
CA TRP A 44 3.32 10.39 -16.51
C TRP A 44 4.71 9.81 -16.28
N ASP A 45 5.49 9.55 -17.33
CA ASP A 45 6.76 8.80 -17.27
C ASP A 45 7.70 9.28 -16.17
N ALA A 46 7.97 10.59 -16.11
CA ALA A 46 8.85 11.17 -15.09
C ALA A 46 8.34 10.98 -13.66
N ILE A 47 7.02 11.04 -13.45
CA ILE A 47 6.38 10.86 -12.15
C ILE A 47 6.47 9.39 -11.73
N LEU A 48 6.07 8.47 -12.62
CA LEU A 48 6.05 7.05 -12.28
C LEU A 48 7.45 6.49 -12.07
N ILE A 49 8.46 6.94 -12.84
CA ILE A 49 9.86 6.58 -12.62
C ILE A 49 10.31 7.04 -11.24
N ALA A 50 10.16 8.33 -10.91
CA ALA A 50 10.60 8.86 -9.63
C ALA A 50 9.88 8.18 -8.45
N THR A 51 8.58 7.88 -8.61
CA THR A 51 7.81 7.13 -7.61
C THR A 51 8.32 5.70 -7.46
N ALA A 52 8.55 4.96 -8.54
CA ALA A 52 9.04 3.58 -8.49
C ALA A 52 10.47 3.48 -7.94
N ASP A 53 11.33 4.44 -8.26
CA ASP A 53 12.69 4.55 -7.72
C ASP A 53 12.66 4.80 -6.21
N PHE A 54 11.80 5.71 -5.74
CA PHE A 54 11.59 5.91 -4.30
C PHE A 54 11.06 4.63 -3.65
N MET A 55 10.04 4.01 -4.23
CA MET A 55 9.41 2.81 -3.67
C MET A 55 10.41 1.65 -3.55
N SER A 56 11.27 1.48 -4.55
CA SER A 56 12.29 0.42 -4.56
C SER A 56 13.41 0.70 -3.57
N SER A 57 13.88 1.95 -3.49
CA SER A 57 14.96 2.34 -2.57
C SER A 57 14.53 2.43 -1.10
N TYR A 58 13.23 2.65 -0.83
CA TYR A 58 12.68 2.63 0.53
C TYR A 58 12.58 1.20 1.10
N ALA A 59 12.26 0.22 0.25
CA ALA A 59 12.12 -1.17 0.67
C ALA A 59 13.48 -1.76 1.07
N TRP A 60 13.55 -2.36 2.25
CA TRP A 60 14.81 -2.85 2.82
C TRP A 60 14.93 -4.37 2.67
N PHE A 61 15.98 -4.87 2.02
CA PHE A 61 16.21 -6.31 1.94
C PHE A 61 16.68 -6.87 3.29
N ASN A 62 15.85 -7.70 3.90
CA ASN A 62 16.15 -8.39 5.13
C ASN A 62 16.84 -9.73 4.83
N GLU A 63 18.16 -9.77 5.03
CA GLU A 63 18.99 -10.95 4.76
C GLU A 63 18.59 -12.18 5.60
N THR A 64 17.91 -11.98 6.73
CA THR A 64 17.51 -13.09 7.62
C THR A 64 16.24 -13.77 7.11
N THR A 65 15.25 -12.99 6.66
CA THR A 65 13.96 -13.50 6.18
C THR A 65 13.96 -13.73 4.66
N GLY A 66 14.90 -13.12 3.94
CA GLY A 66 15.02 -13.22 2.48
C GLY A 66 13.97 -12.42 1.71
N VAL A 67 13.34 -11.43 2.34
CA VAL A 67 12.31 -10.57 1.73
C VAL A 67 12.64 -9.10 1.91
N TYR A 68 11.97 -8.24 1.14
CA TYR A 68 11.99 -6.79 1.30
C TYR A 68 10.91 -6.35 2.28
N ASP A 69 11.34 -5.69 3.35
CA ASP A 69 10.49 -5.14 4.39
C ASP A 69 10.16 -3.66 4.12
N LEU A 70 8.95 -3.24 4.50
CA LEU A 70 8.59 -1.85 4.69
C LEU A 70 8.65 -1.55 6.19
N GLY A 71 9.67 -0.82 6.63
CA GLY A 71 10.05 -0.76 8.05
C GLY A 71 9.95 0.62 8.69
N PRO A 72 10.10 0.69 10.02
CA PRO A 72 9.99 1.92 10.79
C PRO A 72 11.15 2.92 10.52
N PRO A 73 10.95 4.22 10.81
CA PRO A 73 9.73 4.80 11.38
C PRO A 73 8.63 5.00 10.32
N MET A 74 7.42 4.49 10.58
CA MET A 74 6.27 4.70 9.70
C MET A 74 4.93 4.57 10.41
N TYR A 75 3.95 5.40 10.04
CA TYR A 75 2.54 5.11 10.32
C TYR A 75 1.95 4.36 9.12
N PRO A 76 1.16 3.29 9.36
CA PRO A 76 0.31 2.74 8.33
C PRO A 76 -0.85 3.70 8.06
N ALA A 77 -1.60 3.48 6.99
CA ALA A 77 -2.80 4.21 6.63
C ALA A 77 -3.90 4.14 7.70
N SER A 78 -3.81 3.20 8.66
CA SER A 78 -4.70 3.15 9.83
C SER A 78 -4.38 4.20 10.90
N GLU A 79 -3.21 4.87 10.84
CA GLU A 79 -2.79 6.00 11.69
C GLU A 79 -2.73 5.77 13.23
N ASN A 80 -3.14 4.59 13.70
CA ASN A 80 -3.38 4.29 15.12
C ASN A 80 -2.32 3.39 15.79
N THR A 81 -1.10 3.33 15.24
CA THR A 81 -0.03 2.41 15.69
C THR A 81 1.24 3.13 16.13
N ASN A 82 2.12 2.48 16.91
CA ASN A 82 3.43 3.06 17.24
C ASN A 82 4.37 3.05 16.02
N PRO A 83 4.78 4.22 15.50
CA PRO A 83 5.52 4.28 14.24
C PRO A 83 6.92 3.68 14.30
N ASN A 84 7.51 3.54 15.50
CA ASN A 84 8.81 2.90 15.68
C ASN A 84 8.72 1.36 15.75
N ALA A 85 7.50 0.80 15.82
CA ALA A 85 7.26 -0.63 15.87
C ALA A 85 6.60 -1.18 14.60
N THR A 86 5.96 -0.31 13.81
CA THR A 86 5.26 -0.69 12.59
C THR A 86 6.24 -1.20 11.53
N VAL A 87 6.04 -2.45 11.11
CA VAL A 87 6.77 -3.12 10.03
C VAL A 87 5.81 -3.94 9.18
N ASN A 88 6.02 -3.95 7.87
CA ASN A 88 5.24 -4.71 6.90
C ASN A 88 3.71 -4.52 7.01
N PRO A 89 3.18 -3.27 6.97
CA PRO A 89 1.74 -3.07 6.98
C PRO A 89 1.03 -3.70 5.79
N ALA A 90 -0.11 -4.36 6.02
CA ALA A 90 -0.75 -5.18 4.99
C ALA A 90 -1.24 -4.38 3.78
N PHE A 91 -1.86 -3.22 4.00
CA PHE A 91 -2.34 -2.39 2.89
C PHE A 91 -1.18 -1.80 2.08
N GLU A 92 -0.15 -1.32 2.77
CA GLU A 92 1.04 -0.73 2.18
C GLU A 92 1.77 -1.76 1.32
N LEU A 93 1.98 -2.99 1.81
CA LEU A 93 2.59 -4.06 1.02
C LEU A 93 1.79 -4.37 -0.26
N ALA A 94 0.46 -4.48 -0.13
CA ALA A 94 -0.41 -4.73 -1.28
C ALA A 94 -0.34 -3.57 -2.29
N TYR A 95 -0.33 -2.32 -1.80
CA TYR A 95 -0.29 -1.15 -2.65
C TYR A 95 1.10 -0.91 -3.26
N TRP A 96 2.17 -1.28 -2.55
CA TRP A 96 3.54 -1.26 -3.06
C TRP A 96 3.70 -2.19 -4.25
N ARG A 97 3.21 -3.43 -4.11
CA ARG A 97 3.18 -4.41 -5.21
C ARG A 97 2.40 -3.88 -6.40
N PHE A 98 1.19 -3.33 -6.17
CA PHE A 98 0.41 -2.70 -7.23
C PHE A 98 1.17 -1.57 -7.94
N GLY A 99 1.82 -0.68 -7.17
CA GLY A 99 2.55 0.43 -7.75
C GLY A 99 3.72 -0.01 -8.63
N LEU A 100 4.51 -0.99 -8.17
CA LEU A 100 5.61 -1.54 -8.96
C LEU A 100 5.10 -2.33 -10.18
N ASP A 101 3.98 -3.05 -10.06
CA ASP A 101 3.31 -3.70 -11.21
C ASP A 101 2.95 -2.69 -12.30
N VAL A 102 2.39 -1.54 -11.91
CA VAL A 102 2.04 -0.47 -12.85
C VAL A 102 3.31 0.13 -13.46
N ALA A 103 4.33 0.46 -12.66
CA ALA A 103 5.57 1.05 -13.15
C ALA A 103 6.24 0.17 -14.23
N ILE A 104 6.34 -1.13 -13.96
CA ILE A 104 6.89 -2.12 -14.90
C ILE A 104 6.07 -2.17 -16.18
N ARG A 105 4.73 -2.28 -16.05
CA ARG A 105 3.82 -2.29 -17.21
C ARG A 105 3.92 -1.02 -18.05
N TRP A 106 4.16 0.13 -17.42
CA TRP A 106 4.31 1.40 -18.13
C TRP A 106 5.62 1.51 -18.93
N LYS A 107 6.71 0.92 -18.43
CA LYS A 107 7.94 0.76 -19.23
C LYS A 107 7.71 -0.18 -20.42
N GLU A 108 7.04 -1.31 -20.18
CA GLU A 108 6.71 -2.28 -21.24
C GLU A 108 5.84 -1.68 -22.34
N ARG A 109 4.79 -0.91 -21.98
CA ARG A 109 3.92 -0.20 -22.95
C ARG A 109 4.70 0.75 -23.86
N GLN A 110 5.78 1.34 -23.35
CA GLN A 110 6.67 2.23 -24.09
C GLN A 110 7.83 1.49 -24.78
N SER A 111 7.90 0.16 -24.66
CA SER A 111 9.05 -0.64 -25.11
C SER A 111 10.39 -0.17 -24.53
N LEU A 112 10.37 0.31 -23.29
CA LEU A 112 11.56 0.73 -22.55
C LEU A 112 12.04 -0.39 -21.63
N GLU A 113 13.34 -0.36 -21.30
CA GLU A 113 13.92 -1.28 -20.34
C GLU A 113 13.32 -1.07 -18.95
N VAL A 114 12.98 -2.18 -18.30
CA VAL A 114 12.48 -2.22 -16.93
C VAL A 114 13.67 -2.34 -15.97
N PRO A 115 13.85 -1.41 -15.01
CA PRO A 115 14.87 -1.54 -13.99
C PRO A 115 14.72 -2.84 -13.19
N ALA A 116 15.81 -3.62 -13.11
CA ALA A 116 15.81 -4.92 -12.44
C ALA A 116 15.46 -4.82 -10.94
N GLU A 117 15.84 -3.73 -10.29
CA GLU A 117 15.53 -3.47 -8.88
C GLU A 117 14.02 -3.42 -8.62
N TRP A 118 13.24 -2.79 -9.52
CA TRP A 118 11.78 -2.72 -9.37
C TRP A 118 11.16 -4.12 -9.38
N ILE A 119 11.66 -5.00 -10.25
CA ILE A 119 11.25 -6.40 -10.32
C ILE A 119 11.65 -7.16 -9.06
N GLN A 120 12.91 -6.99 -8.61
CA GLN A 120 13.44 -7.67 -7.42
C GLN A 120 12.64 -7.30 -6.17
N VAL A 121 12.40 -6.01 -5.92
CA VAL A 121 11.60 -5.55 -4.79
C VAL A 121 10.18 -6.12 -4.90
N ARG A 122 9.49 -5.89 -6.03
CA ARG A 122 8.11 -6.37 -6.25
C ARG A 122 7.99 -7.87 -5.98
N ASP A 123 8.89 -8.69 -6.53
CA ASP A 123 8.78 -10.15 -6.46
C ASP A 123 9.13 -10.69 -5.06
N ASN A 124 9.89 -9.94 -4.27
CA ASN A 124 10.38 -10.38 -2.97
C ASN A 124 9.88 -9.50 -1.80
N LEU A 125 8.82 -8.70 -1.96
CA LEU A 125 8.15 -8.03 -0.83
C LEU A 125 7.69 -9.04 0.22
N ALA A 126 7.75 -8.64 1.49
CA ALA A 126 7.22 -9.40 2.61
C ALA A 126 5.75 -9.82 2.38
N PRO A 127 5.34 -11.00 2.91
CA PRO A 127 3.96 -11.46 2.77
C PRO A 127 3.00 -10.55 3.57
N LEU A 128 1.75 -10.49 3.13
CA LEU A 128 0.72 -9.76 3.87
C LEU A 128 0.52 -10.40 5.26
N PRO A 129 0.65 -9.64 6.37
CA PRO A 129 0.54 -10.20 7.70
C PRO A 129 -0.90 -10.63 8.01
N VAL A 130 -1.04 -11.76 8.69
CA VAL A 130 -2.33 -12.35 9.09
C VAL A 130 -2.31 -12.58 10.61
N ALA A 131 -3.41 -12.24 11.28
CA ALA A 131 -3.66 -12.52 12.68
C ALA A 131 -5.11 -12.98 12.87
N ASP A 132 -5.28 -14.08 13.60
CA ASP A 132 -6.59 -14.69 13.88
C ASP A 132 -7.42 -14.91 12.59
N ASP A 133 -6.82 -15.54 11.57
CA ASP A 133 -7.43 -15.86 10.27
C ASP A 133 -7.93 -14.66 9.43
N ALA A 134 -7.45 -13.45 9.71
CA ALA A 134 -7.73 -12.23 8.94
C ALA A 134 -6.46 -11.38 8.79
N TYR A 135 -6.42 -10.41 7.88
CA TYR A 135 -5.24 -9.54 7.76
C TYR A 135 -4.97 -8.77 9.06
N ALA A 136 -3.71 -8.56 9.40
CA ALA A 136 -3.31 -7.69 10.50
C ALA A 136 -2.90 -6.31 9.98
N ILE A 137 -3.03 -5.25 10.78
CA ILE A 137 -2.60 -3.89 10.37
C ILE A 137 -1.13 -3.92 9.94
N TYR A 138 -0.26 -4.52 10.75
CA TYR A 138 1.15 -4.70 10.46
C TYR A 138 1.68 -6.03 11.04
N GLU A 139 2.86 -6.46 10.58
CA GLU A 139 3.45 -7.73 10.99
C GLU A 139 3.80 -7.74 12.49
N GLY A 140 3.28 -8.74 13.20
CA GLY A 140 3.57 -8.89 14.63
C GLY A 140 2.84 -7.90 15.54
N ILE A 141 1.84 -7.16 15.04
CA ILE A 141 1.05 -6.24 15.87
C ILE A 141 0.45 -6.96 17.10
N PRO A 142 0.72 -6.49 18.33
CA PRO A 142 0.19 -7.12 19.53
C PRO A 142 -1.31 -6.86 19.67
N ASN A 143 -2.06 -7.90 20.03
CA ASN A 143 -3.51 -7.83 20.29
C ASN A 143 -4.33 -7.28 19.09
N MET A 144 -3.98 -7.68 17.86
CA MET A 144 -4.81 -7.39 16.68
C MET A 144 -6.28 -7.74 16.92
N TRP A 145 -7.18 -6.99 16.27
CA TRP A 145 -8.64 -7.16 16.36
C TRP A 145 -9.23 -6.85 17.74
N LYS A 146 -8.56 -6.03 18.55
CA LYS A 146 -9.00 -5.60 19.88
C LYS A 146 -8.61 -4.16 20.20
N ASN A 147 -9.38 -3.52 21.08
CA ASN A 147 -9.09 -2.19 21.64
C ASN A 147 -8.78 -1.16 20.54
N THR A 148 -7.59 -0.56 20.56
CA THR A 148 -7.18 0.50 19.63
C THR A 148 -6.79 -0.02 18.25
N THR A 149 -6.63 -1.34 18.05
CA THR A 149 -6.27 -1.93 16.74
C THR A 149 -7.47 -2.09 15.79
N VAL A 150 -8.65 -1.65 16.23
CA VAL A 150 -9.91 -1.68 15.47
C VAL A 150 -10.58 -0.31 15.44
N GLN A 151 -9.78 0.75 15.51
CA GLN A 151 -10.19 2.16 15.50
C GLN A 151 -9.59 2.88 14.29
N ASP A 152 -9.98 4.13 14.08
CA ASP A 152 -9.52 4.97 12.97
C ASP A 152 -9.75 4.29 11.60
N HIS A 153 -8.86 4.47 10.62
CA HIS A 153 -9.11 3.99 9.27
C HIS A 153 -9.01 2.45 9.09
N PRO A 154 -10.06 1.79 8.56
CA PRO A 154 -10.07 0.36 8.22
C PRO A 154 -9.35 0.07 6.90
N ALA A 155 -8.08 0.48 6.79
CA ALA A 155 -7.27 0.39 5.58
C ALA A 155 -7.12 -1.04 5.01
N LEU A 156 -7.29 -2.07 5.84
CA LEU A 156 -7.31 -3.47 5.41
C LEU A 156 -8.40 -3.76 4.37
N SER A 157 -9.53 -3.05 4.41
CA SER A 157 -10.60 -3.17 3.42
C SER A 157 -10.14 -2.77 2.02
N ALA A 158 -9.18 -1.83 1.91
CA ALA A 158 -8.69 -1.32 0.64
C ALA A 158 -7.93 -2.37 -0.19
N ILE A 159 -7.38 -3.41 0.45
CA ILE A 159 -6.64 -4.50 -0.22
C ILE A 159 -7.52 -5.19 -1.28
N TYR A 160 -8.83 -5.29 -1.04
CA TYR A 160 -9.78 -5.89 -1.99
C TYR A 160 -10.87 -4.91 -2.44
N GLY A 161 -11.12 -3.85 -1.68
CA GLY A 161 -12.15 -2.85 -1.97
C GLY A 161 -11.71 -1.71 -2.88
N LEU A 162 -10.41 -1.37 -2.88
CA LEU A 162 -9.83 -0.32 -3.72
C LEU A 162 -8.92 -0.89 -4.80
N LEU A 163 -8.01 -1.79 -4.43
CA LEU A 163 -7.02 -2.32 -5.35
C LEU A 163 -7.65 -3.38 -6.27
N PRO A 164 -7.25 -3.42 -7.57
CA PRO A 164 -7.59 -4.57 -8.39
C PRO A 164 -6.88 -5.82 -7.86
N PRO A 165 -7.35 -7.03 -8.21
CA PRO A 165 -6.61 -8.26 -7.93
C PRO A 165 -5.15 -8.14 -8.39
N PRO A 166 -4.19 -8.67 -7.62
CA PRO A 166 -2.77 -8.50 -7.92
C PRO A 166 -2.46 -9.10 -9.29
N SER A 167 -1.70 -8.35 -10.11
CA SER A 167 -1.29 -8.81 -11.44
C SER A 167 -0.02 -9.66 -11.43
N SER A 168 0.71 -9.64 -10.31
CA SER A 168 1.88 -10.48 -10.05
C SER A 168 1.84 -11.06 -8.63
N GLY A 169 2.68 -12.06 -8.37
CA GLY A 169 2.74 -12.75 -7.09
C GLY A 169 1.54 -13.68 -6.85
N PRO A 170 1.40 -14.22 -5.63
CA PRO A 170 0.29 -15.10 -5.30
C PRO A 170 -1.05 -14.33 -5.30
N PRO A 171 -2.15 -14.96 -5.75
CA PRO A 171 -3.47 -14.37 -5.62
C PRO A 171 -3.83 -14.17 -4.15
N LEU A 172 -4.70 -13.19 -3.86
CA LEU A 172 -5.23 -12.99 -2.51
C LEU A 172 -6.01 -14.23 -2.07
N ASN A 173 -5.84 -14.62 -0.81
CA ASN A 173 -6.63 -15.67 -0.21
C ASN A 173 -8.03 -15.11 0.11
N LEU A 174 -9.03 -15.48 -0.70
CA LEU A 174 -10.39 -14.95 -0.57
C LEU A 174 -11.06 -15.32 0.77
N THR A 175 -10.64 -16.40 1.43
CA THR A 175 -11.11 -16.71 2.79
C THR A 175 -10.58 -15.68 3.80
N ILE A 176 -9.29 -15.32 3.72
CA ILE A 176 -8.71 -14.27 4.58
C ILE A 176 -9.35 -12.91 4.29
N VAL A 177 -9.60 -12.59 3.02
CA VAL A 177 -10.31 -11.36 2.62
C VAL A 177 -11.69 -11.31 3.25
N GLN A 178 -12.48 -12.39 3.12
CA GLN A 178 -13.82 -12.47 3.70
C GLN A 178 -13.79 -12.34 5.23
N ASN A 179 -12.90 -13.09 5.90
CA ASN A 179 -12.73 -13.01 7.35
C ASN A 179 -12.34 -11.59 7.81
N THR A 180 -11.51 -10.90 7.03
CA THR A 180 -11.11 -9.51 7.31
C THR A 180 -12.31 -8.58 7.22
N ALA A 181 -13.13 -8.71 6.17
CA ALA A 181 -14.36 -7.93 6.03
C ALA A 181 -15.35 -8.20 7.17
N ASP A 182 -15.53 -9.46 7.55
CA ASP A 182 -16.39 -9.86 8.67
C ASP A 182 -15.91 -9.26 10.00
N LYS A 183 -14.61 -9.28 10.27
CA LYS A 183 -14.06 -8.67 11.48
C LYS A 183 -14.15 -7.15 11.49
N ILE A 184 -13.95 -6.49 10.34
CA ILE A 184 -14.15 -5.04 10.25
C ILE A 184 -15.62 -4.72 10.56
N ARG A 185 -16.58 -5.46 9.99
CA ARG A 185 -18.00 -5.28 10.28
C ARG A 185 -18.32 -5.47 11.77
N ASP A 186 -17.77 -6.51 12.39
CA ASP A 186 -18.18 -6.94 13.73
C ASP A 186 -17.44 -6.23 14.86
N LEU A 187 -16.21 -5.75 14.62
CA LEU A 187 -15.30 -5.26 15.66
C LEU A 187 -14.82 -3.82 15.48
N TRP A 188 -14.85 -3.28 14.25
CA TRP A 188 -14.31 -1.94 13.99
C TRP A 188 -15.21 -0.87 14.61
N ASP A 189 -14.60 0.13 15.26
CA ASP A 189 -15.32 1.26 15.82
C ASP A 189 -15.71 2.24 14.71
N LEU A 190 -16.80 1.93 14.02
CA LEU A 190 -17.26 2.73 12.88
C LEU A 190 -17.63 4.18 13.24
N ASN A 191 -17.81 4.50 14.52
CA ASN A 191 -18.02 5.89 14.96
C ASN A 191 -16.73 6.73 14.93
N ASP A 192 -15.58 6.07 14.91
CA ASP A 192 -14.26 6.68 14.84
C ASP A 192 -13.74 6.78 13.40
N CYS A 193 -14.44 6.18 12.42
CA CYS A 193 -14.12 6.28 10.99
C CYS A 193 -14.51 7.65 10.40
N TRP A 194 -13.75 8.10 9.41
CA TRP A 194 -13.98 9.38 8.72
C TRP A 194 -13.39 9.39 7.29
N GLY A 195 -13.75 10.43 6.51
CA GLY A 195 -13.13 10.66 5.20
C GLY A 195 -13.34 9.51 4.20
N TRP A 196 -12.24 8.87 3.81
CA TRP A 196 -12.19 7.86 2.74
C TRP A 196 -12.62 6.45 3.17
N ASP A 197 -12.92 6.25 4.45
CA ASP A 197 -13.28 4.94 5.02
C ASP A 197 -14.57 4.37 4.42
N PHE A 198 -15.65 5.15 4.42
CA PHE A 198 -16.97 4.66 4.02
C PHE A 198 -17.03 4.20 2.55
N PRO A 199 -16.42 4.90 1.58
CA PRO A 199 -16.28 4.37 0.22
C PRO A 199 -15.50 3.06 0.14
N MET A 200 -14.45 2.86 0.95
CA MET A 200 -13.66 1.62 0.96
C MET A 200 -14.45 0.46 1.57
N LEU A 201 -15.27 0.72 2.59
CA LEU A 201 -16.16 -0.25 3.22
C LEU A 201 -17.39 -0.62 2.36
N ALA A 202 -17.79 0.25 1.42
CA ALA A 202 -18.93 0.01 0.53
C ALA A 202 -18.60 -0.90 -0.67
N SER A 203 -17.43 -1.54 -0.66
CA SER A 203 -16.98 -2.44 -1.72
C SER A 203 -17.63 -3.83 -1.62
N LYS A 204 -17.58 -4.57 -2.73
CA LYS A 204 -18.48 -5.68 -3.11
C LYS A 204 -18.60 -6.82 -2.11
#